data_AF-A0A7X7I7W4-F1
#
_entry.id   AF-A0A7X7I7W4-F1
#
_cell.length_a   1.000
_cell.length_b   1.000
_cell.length_c   1.000
_cell.angle_alpha   90.00
_cell.angle_beta   90.00
_cell.angle_gamma   90.00
#
_symmetry.space_group_name_H-M   'P 1'
#
loop_
_entity.id
_entity.type
_entity.pdbx_description
1 polymer ?
#
loop_
_entity_poly.entity_id
_entity_poly.type
_entity_poly.pdbx_seq_one_letter_code
_entity_poly.pdbx_strand_id
1 'polypeptide(L)'
;MFQSDLFGYEEILVIFSMWMYFLGASYAMYQKTHINADMVSLFLQKRQKALSYVKILVSLITTIIAIVLVAWASKFFVWAITKNGTSTSLRIPLLYSQSALLIGYILIAFYSLFYTIEDTVLLFLKRKHAA
;
A
#
# COMPACT_ATOMS: atom_id res chain seq x y z
N MET A 1 -33.76 4.93 22.12
CA MET A 1 -34.29 5.08 20.75
C MET A 1 -33.26 5.62 19.74
N PHE A 2 -32.25 6.41 20.14
CA PHE A 2 -31.21 6.90 19.20
C PHE A 2 -30.03 5.94 18.93
N GLN A 3 -29.83 4.87 19.72
CA GLN A 3 -28.65 4.01 19.57
C GLN A 3 -28.72 3.04 18.38
N SER A 4 -29.93 2.62 17.97
CA SER A 4 -30.13 1.70 16.85
C SER A 4 -29.87 2.36 15.50
N ASP A 5 -30.27 3.63 15.34
CA ASP A 5 -30.11 4.37 14.09
C ASP A 5 -28.65 4.79 13.87
N LEU A 6 -27.91 5.10 14.95
CA LEU A 6 -26.48 5.42 14.89
C LEU A 6 -25.64 4.22 14.43
N PHE A 7 -25.98 3.01 14.91
CA PHE A 7 -25.22 1.80 14.60
C PHE A 7 -25.22 1.46 13.10
N GLY A 8 -26.32 1.75 12.39
CA GLY A 8 -26.39 1.54 10.95
C GLY A 8 -25.53 2.54 10.16
N TYR A 9 -25.55 3.81 10.57
CA TYR A 9 -24.73 4.85 9.94
C TYR A 9 -23.22 4.59 10.11
N GLU A 10 -22.81 4.12 11.29
CA GLU A 10 -21.41 3.79 11.58
C GLU A 10 -20.85 2.72 10.64
N GLU A 11 -21.60 1.65 10.34
CA GLU A 11 -21.14 0.59 9.44
C GLU A 11 -20.90 1.10 8.01
N ILE A 12 -21.77 1.99 7.52
CA ILE A 12 -21.62 2.61 6.20
C ILE A 12 -20.38 3.51 6.16
N LEU A 13 -20.19 4.35 7.19
CA LEU A 13 -19.01 5.21 7.30
C LEU A 13 -17.71 4.40 7.30
N VAL A 14 -17.66 3.26 8.00
CA VAL A 14 -16.47 2.41 8.04
C VAL A 14 -16.12 1.86 6.66
N ILE A 15 -17.13 1.43 5.88
CA ILE A 15 -16.91 0.96 4.50
C ILE A 15 -16.30 2.09 3.66
N PHE A 16 -16.91 3.28 3.65
CA PHE A 16 -16.40 4.43 2.90
C PHE A 16 -15.00 4.86 3.36
N SER A 17 -14.76 4.86 4.67
CA SER A 17 -13.48 5.22 5.27
C SER A 17 -12.38 4.25 4.85
N MET A 18 -12.67 2.95 4.78
CA MET A 18 -11.71 1.95 4.30
C MET A 18 -11.34 2.17 2.83
N TRP A 19 -12.33 2.41 1.97
CA TRP A 19 -12.07 2.74 0.57
C TRP A 19 -11.22 3.99 0.41
N MET A 20 -11.56 5.07 1.11
CA MET A 20 -10.77 6.31 1.07
C MET A 20 -9.36 6.11 1.63
N TYR A 21 -9.21 5.38 2.74
CA TYR A 21 -7.91 5.12 3.34
C TYR A 21 -6.97 4.38 2.39
N PHE A 22 -7.44 3.29 1.79
CA PHE A 22 -6.62 2.46 0.92
C PHE A 22 -6.32 3.14 -0.42
N LEU A 23 -7.29 3.83 -1.02
CA LEU A 23 -7.05 4.64 -2.23
C LEU A 23 -6.10 5.80 -1.94
N GLY A 24 -6.26 6.48 -0.81
CA GLY A 24 -5.37 7.54 -0.36
C GLY A 24 -3.93 7.03 -0.14
N ALA A 25 -3.78 5.85 0.46
CA ALA A 25 -2.48 5.20 0.63
C ALA A 25 -1.84 4.83 -0.71
N SER A 26 -2.61 4.31 -1.67
CA SER A 26 -2.12 4.08 -3.04
C SER A 26 -1.69 5.38 -3.73
N TYR A 27 -2.45 6.47 -3.55
CA TYR A 27 -2.10 7.77 -4.10
C TYR A 27 -0.86 8.38 -3.44
N ALA A 28 -0.65 8.17 -2.14
CA ALA A 28 0.57 8.55 -1.45
C ALA A 28 1.79 7.77 -1.97
N MET A 29 1.61 6.48 -2.27
CA MET A 29 2.64 5.67 -2.94
C MET A 29 2.98 6.26 -4.32
N TYR A 30 1.96 6.63 -5.11
CA TYR A 30 2.14 7.27 -6.42
C TYR A 30 2.89 8.62 -6.36
N GLN A 31 2.70 9.42 -5.31
CA GLN A 31 3.43 10.69 -5.18
C GLN A 31 4.94 10.51 -4.90
N LYS A 32 5.44 9.26 -4.84
CA LYS A 32 6.82 8.92 -4.47
C LYS A 32 7.26 9.60 -3.18
N THR A 33 6.31 9.93 -2.29
CA THR A 33 6.58 10.51 -0.98
C THR A 33 7.08 9.43 -0.03
N HIS A 34 8.05 8.62 -0.49
CA HIS A 34 8.80 7.72 0.34
C HIS A 34 9.49 8.57 1.41
N ILE A 35 8.91 8.57 2.61
CA ILE A 35 9.31 9.29 3.81
C ILE A 35 10.80 9.07 4.21
N ASN A 36 11.54 8.18 3.54
CA ASN A 36 12.80 7.64 4.07
C ASN A 36 14.06 7.87 3.23
N ALA A 37 13.98 8.31 1.96
CA ALA A 37 15.20 8.48 1.17
C ALA A 37 15.93 9.81 1.47
N ASP A 38 15.18 10.89 1.74
CA ASP A 38 15.76 12.22 1.96
C ASP A 38 16.34 12.41 3.37
N MET A 39 15.82 11.74 4.40
CA MET A 39 16.47 11.83 5.72
C MET A 39 17.83 11.14 5.74
N VAL A 40 17.98 9.99 5.07
CA VAL A 40 19.28 9.30 4.94
C VAL A 40 20.24 10.12 4.08
N SER A 41 19.73 10.85 3.07
CA SER A 41 20.56 11.74 2.23
C SER A 41 21.14 12.92 3.01
N LEU A 42 20.44 13.42 4.04
CA LEU A 42 20.96 14.41 4.98
C LEU A 42 22.16 13.89 5.80
N PHE A 43 22.14 12.64 6.24
CA PHE A 43 23.22 12.06 7.05
C PHE A 43 24.41 11.57 6.22
N LEU A 44 24.22 11.19 4.95
CA LEU A 44 25.25 10.60 4.08
C LEU A 44 25.68 11.48 2.90
N GLN A 45 25.61 12.81 3.03
CA GLN A 45 26.00 13.78 1.97
C GLN A 45 27.33 13.47 1.26
N LYS A 46 28.32 12.87 1.96
CA LYS A 46 29.66 12.58 1.41
C LYS A 46 29.77 11.27 0.61
N ARG A 47 28.75 10.40 0.56
CA ARG A 47 28.82 9.09 -0.16
C ARG A 47 27.58 8.82 -1.03
N GLN A 48 27.42 9.57 -2.12
CA GLN A 48 26.33 9.43 -3.10
C GLN A 48 26.15 8.01 -3.68
N LYS A 49 27.23 7.22 -3.81
CA LYS A 49 27.16 5.82 -4.26
C LYS A 49 26.44 4.93 -3.23
N ALA A 50 26.76 5.06 -1.94
CA ALA A 50 26.15 4.26 -0.86
C ALA A 50 24.65 4.57 -0.70
N LEU A 51 24.28 5.86 -0.79
CA LEU A 51 22.89 6.31 -0.76
C LEU A 51 22.03 5.66 -1.83
N SER A 52 22.58 5.54 -3.04
CA SER A 52 21.86 4.95 -4.18
C SER A 52 21.56 3.46 -3.97
N TYR A 53 22.51 2.69 -3.40
CA TYR A 53 22.28 1.28 -3.08
C TYR A 53 21.24 1.11 -1.96
N VAL A 54 21.31 1.93 -0.91
CA VAL A 54 20.34 1.90 0.19
C VAL A 54 18.92 2.19 -0.33
N LYS A 55 18.77 3.18 -1.23
CA LYS A 55 17.48 3.50 -1.83
C LYS A 55 16.88 2.31 -2.60
N ILE A 56 17.68 1.60 -3.41
CA ILE A 56 17.20 0.39 -4.10
C ILE A 56 16.79 -0.68 -3.08
N LEU A 57 17.62 -0.93 -2.07
CA LEU A 57 17.33 -1.97 -1.08
C LEU A 57 16.01 -1.69 -0.34
N VAL A 58 15.78 -0.44 0.06
CA VAL A 58 14.51 -0.04 0.70
C VAL A 58 13.33 -0.22 -0.26
N SER A 59 13.47 0.20 -1.53
CA SER A 59 12.42 0.03 -2.55
C SER A 59 12.11 -1.46 -2.79
N LEU A 60 13.13 -2.30 -2.89
CA LEU A 60 13.00 -3.74 -3.08
C LEU A 60 12.28 -4.41 -1.90
N ILE A 61 12.68 -4.10 -0.67
CA ILE A 61 12.04 -4.62 0.54
C ILE A 61 10.57 -4.18 0.59
N THR A 62 10.29 -2.90 0.27
CA THR A 62 8.92 -2.38 0.23
C THR A 62 8.05 -3.15 -0.77
N THR A 63 8.58 -3.44 -1.96
CA THR A 63 7.89 -4.22 -3.00
C THR A 63 7.63 -5.66 -2.56
N ILE A 64 8.59 -6.32 -1.91
CA ILE A 64 8.40 -7.68 -1.39
C ILE A 64 7.28 -7.70 -0.36
N ILE A 65 7.29 -6.76 0.59
CA ILE A 65 6.23 -6.64 1.62
C ILE A 65 4.88 -6.40 0.96
N ALA A 66 4.80 -5.49 -0.02
CA ALA A 66 3.55 -5.20 -0.72
C ALA A 66 2.97 -6.44 -1.42
N ILE A 67 3.80 -7.25 -2.07
CA ILE A 67 3.37 -8.51 -2.72
C ILE A 67 2.84 -9.51 -1.68
N VAL A 68 3.51 -9.66 -0.54
CA VAL A 68 3.06 -10.54 0.55
C VAL A 68 1.70 -10.08 1.08
N LEU A 69 1.50 -8.76 1.25
CA LEU A 69 0.24 -8.20 1.69
C LEU A 69 -0.89 -8.45 0.69
N VAL A 70 -0.63 -8.37 -0.62
CA VAL A 70 -1.62 -8.75 -1.65
C VAL A 70 -2.01 -10.22 -1.53
N ALA A 71 -1.04 -11.12 -1.31
CA ALA A 71 -1.31 -12.55 -1.14
C ALA A 71 -2.12 -12.85 0.13
N TRP A 72 -1.93 -12.07 1.20
CA TRP A 72 -2.73 -12.19 2.42
C TRP A 72 -4.12 -11.60 2.24
N ALA A 73 -4.22 -10.45 1.59
CA ALA A 73 -5.47 -9.79 1.27
C ALA A 73 -6.38 -10.66 0.41
N SER A 74 -5.82 -11.38 -0.58
CA SER A 74 -6.60 -12.29 -1.42
C SER A 74 -7.13 -13.48 -0.63
N LYS A 75 -6.31 -14.07 0.25
CA LYS A 75 -6.77 -15.13 1.18
C LYS A 75 -7.85 -14.62 2.12
N PHE A 76 -7.69 -13.40 2.64
CA PHE A 76 -8.67 -12.78 3.53
C PHE A 76 -10.00 -12.52 2.81
N PHE A 77 -9.94 -12.02 1.58
CA PHE A 77 -11.12 -11.80 0.73
C PHE A 77 -11.87 -13.11 0.42
N VAL A 78 -11.16 -14.17 0.03
CA VAL A 78 -11.76 -15.50 -0.19
C VAL A 78 -12.36 -16.07 1.08
N TRP A 79 -11.70 -15.85 2.23
CA TRP A 79 -12.22 -16.25 3.53
C TRP A 79 -13.53 -15.50 3.87
N ALA A 80 -13.64 -14.20 3.57
CA ALA A 80 -14.89 -13.46 3.74
C ALA A 80 -16.05 -14.02 2.92
N ILE A 81 -15.79 -14.39 1.66
CA ILE A 81 -16.80 -15.00 0.80
C ILE A 81 -17.27 -16.31 1.42
N THR A 82 -16.33 -17.17 1.81
CA THR A 82 -16.65 -18.51 2.35
C THR A 82 -17.40 -18.44 3.68
N LYS A 83 -17.06 -17.48 4.55
CA LYS A 83 -17.70 -17.33 5.86
C LYS A 83 -19.02 -16.57 5.82
N ASN A 84 -19.36 -15.95 4.69
CA ASN A 84 -20.54 -15.10 4.50
C ASN A 84 -20.76 -14.14 5.69
N GLY A 85 -19.66 -13.55 6.16
CA GLY A 85 -19.65 -12.72 7.36
C GLY A 85 -20.48 -11.46 7.13
N THR A 86 -21.62 -11.38 7.80
CA THR A 86 -22.51 -10.20 7.77
C THR A 86 -22.24 -9.33 8.99
N SER A 87 -22.29 -8.02 8.82
CA SER A 87 -22.23 -7.08 9.94
C SER A 87 -23.36 -7.34 10.94
N THR A 88 -23.10 -7.07 12.22
CA THR A 88 -24.02 -7.40 13.32
C THR A 88 -25.31 -6.59 13.29
N SER A 89 -25.28 -5.37 12.73
CA SER A 89 -26.42 -4.45 12.77
C SER A 89 -27.22 -4.41 11.45
N LEU A 90 -26.60 -4.04 10.32
CA LEU A 90 -27.30 -3.93 9.03
C LEU A 90 -27.23 -5.19 8.16
N ARG A 91 -26.54 -6.24 8.62
CA ARG A 91 -26.27 -7.46 7.84
C ARG A 91 -25.59 -7.18 6.50
N ILE A 92 -24.81 -6.09 6.41
CA ILE A 92 -24.04 -5.79 5.21
C ILE A 92 -22.92 -6.83 5.08
N PRO A 93 -22.72 -7.43 3.89
CA PRO A 93 -21.60 -8.33 3.66
C PRO A 93 -20.27 -7.62 3.93
N LEU A 94 -19.43 -8.16 4.82
CA LEU A 94 -18.08 -7.65 5.11
C LEU A 94 -17.19 -7.60 3.84
N LEU A 95 -17.60 -8.30 2.79
CA LEU A 95 -17.00 -8.29 1.46
C LEU A 95 -16.75 -6.87 0.91
N TYR A 96 -17.64 -5.92 1.18
CA TYR A 96 -17.49 -4.54 0.69
C TYR A 96 -16.31 -3.80 1.34
N SER A 97 -16.07 -4.00 2.63
CA SER A 97 -14.87 -3.44 3.29
C SER A 97 -13.60 -4.18 2.91
N GLN A 98 -13.68 -5.51 2.72
CA GLN A 98 -12.52 -6.33 2.42
C GLN A 98 -12.06 -6.20 0.96
N SER A 99 -12.97 -5.90 0.03
CA SER A 99 -12.61 -5.57 -1.36
C SER A 99 -11.77 -4.30 -1.45
N ALA A 100 -12.07 -3.28 -0.63
CA ALA A 100 -11.26 -2.05 -0.53
C ALA A 100 -9.79 -2.36 -0.20
N LEU A 101 -9.60 -3.27 0.77
CA LEU A 101 -8.29 -3.70 1.23
C LEU A 101 -7.53 -4.47 0.13
N LEU A 102 -8.20 -5.38 -0.56
CA LEU A 102 -7.60 -6.12 -1.68
C LEU A 102 -7.18 -5.19 -2.81
N ILE A 103 -8.07 -4.30 -3.25
CA ILE A 103 -7.81 -3.36 -4.34
C ILE A 103 -6.68 -2.40 -3.95
N GLY A 104 -6.72 -1.84 -2.73
CA GLY A 104 -5.69 -0.97 -2.21
C GLY A 104 -4.29 -1.58 -2.23
N TYR A 105 -4.16 -2.81 -1.72
CA TYR A 105 -2.87 -3.49 -1.72
C TYR A 105 -2.39 -3.83 -3.14
N ILE A 106 -3.28 -4.20 -4.06
CA ILE A 106 -2.92 -4.43 -5.46
C ILE A 106 -2.34 -3.15 -6.07
N LEU A 107 -2.98 -2.00 -5.86
CA LEU A 107 -2.49 -0.72 -6.36
C LEU A 107 -1.14 -0.36 -5.74
N ILE A 108 -0.98 -0.50 -4.42
CA ILE A 108 0.28 -0.22 -3.73
C ILE A 108 1.40 -1.11 -4.25
N ALA A 109 1.15 -2.41 -4.43
CA ALA A 109 2.13 -3.34 -4.98
C ALA A 109 2.50 -3.00 -6.42
N PHE A 110 1.53 -2.62 -7.25
CA PHE A 110 1.76 -2.19 -8.63
C PHE A 110 2.67 -0.96 -8.69
N TYR A 111 2.37 0.10 -7.94
CA TYR A 111 3.20 1.31 -7.90
C TYR A 111 4.59 1.04 -7.33
N SER A 112 4.68 0.27 -6.25
CA SER A 112 5.97 -0.10 -5.63
C SER A 112 6.87 -0.86 -6.62
N LEU A 113 6.31 -1.82 -7.35
CA LEU A 113 7.04 -2.59 -8.36
C LEU A 113 7.54 -1.69 -9.49
N PHE A 114 6.68 -0.81 -10.01
CA PHE A 114 7.05 0.13 -11.07
C PHE A 114 8.22 1.02 -10.63
N TYR A 115 8.18 1.57 -9.41
CA TYR A 115 9.26 2.41 -8.89
C TYR A 115 10.55 1.66 -8.60
N THR A 116 10.49 0.41 -8.11
CA THR A 116 11.69 -0.42 -7.95
C THR A 116 12.39 -0.64 -9.29
N ILE A 117 11.63 -0.87 -10.37
CA ILE A 117 12.18 -1.07 -11.71
C ILE A 117 12.82 0.24 -12.22
N GLU A 118 12.10 1.37 -12.11
CA GLU A 118 12.59 2.69 -12.51
C GLU A 118 13.89 3.07 -11.79
N ASP A 119 13.93 2.95 -10.47
CA ASP A 119 15.12 3.26 -9.65
C ASP A 119 16.31 2.36 -10.03
N THR A 120 16.05 1.09 -10.35
CA THR A 120 17.10 0.15 -10.79
C THR A 120 17.66 0.55 -12.15
N VAL A 121 16.80 0.82 -13.15
CA VAL A 121 17.21 1.21 -14.51
C VAL A 121 18.00 2.53 -14.51
N LEU A 122 17.54 3.53 -13.75
CA LEU A 122 18.23 4.82 -13.62
C LEU A 122 19.66 4.64 -13.08
N LEU A 123 19.88 3.69 -12.18
CA LEU A 123 21.22 3.40 -11.65
C LEU A 123 22.13 2.70 -12.65
N PHE A 124 21.59 1.79 -13.47
CA PHE A 124 22.35 1.19 -14.57
C PHE A 124 22.76 2.23 -15.62
N LEU A 125 21.86 3.16 -15.97
CA LEU A 125 22.16 4.26 -16.90
C LEU A 125 23.20 5.23 -16.35
N LYS A 126 23.09 5.62 -15.07
CA LYS A 126 24.07 6.50 -14.41
C LYS A 126 25.46 5.86 -14.32
N ARG A 127 25.54 4.53 -14.18
CA ARG A 127 26.81 3.78 -14.26
C ARG A 127 27.43 3.86 -15.65
N LYS A 128 26.63 3.81 -16.72
CA LYS A 128 27.10 3.84 -18.12
C LYS A 128 27.66 5.20 -18.55
N HIS A 129 27.17 6.31 -17.99
CA HIS A 129 27.70 7.66 -18.26
C HIS A 129 28.93 8.04 -17.43
N ALA A 130 29.27 7.26 -16.41
CA ALA A 130 30.41 7.51 -15.52
C ALA A 130 31.65 6.65 -15.83
N ALA A 131 31.60 5.87 -16.90
CA ALA A 131 32.69 5.05 -17.44
C ALA A 131 33.05 5.57 -18.84
#